data_AF-A0A7C3X7W6-F1
#
_entry.id   AF-A0A7C3X7W6-F1
#
_cell.length_a   1.000
_cell.length_b   1.000
_cell.length_c   1.000
_cell.angle_alpha   90.00
_cell.angle_beta   90.00
_cell.angle_gamma   90.00
#
_symmetry.space_group_name_H-M   'P 1'
#
loop_
_entity.id
_entity.type
_entity.pdbx_description
1 polymer ?
#
loop_
_entity_poly.entity_id
_entity_poly.type
_entity_poly.pdbx_seq_one_letter_code
_entity_poly.pdbx_strand_id
1 'polypeptide(L)'
;MDQAVRNMVRNVVTQCRRLLEDSTAQALQGRFGIYATGSKDDVHVEDAARMGHLTDEERALRHELIDHLEHIKAVGLKPREALEQLVREIAFTHLNRLCAYKMMEARGLIREAVSRGLKSQGFFFYLADHPEDEKLHNAGQQDTAYRHFLDWLGGALSDEIGALFNPNDPANRLYPPQRVLDEVLGLINSNDLAGIWTEDETIGWVYQYFTPKELRDKARKESQVPRNSYELAFLNQFYTPRYVVEFLTGNTLGRIWYEMRKGETVLKDRCRYLVRRPTEVFLNEGEESPPETEESRNGLSQEELLKQPVYVPHRPKKDPRDIRILDPACGSGHFLLYCFDLLQVIYEEAYDDSDLGPALKKEYPTLDALRRAVPGLILKFNLHGIDIDLRATQVAALALWLRCQRAYQELGLKNPDRPKIARSNIVCAEPMPGEAELLKDFAVTLKPKVLGQLVEVVFEKMQLAGEAGSLLKIEEEIKDAVAAAKKQWAESPKGEQLLLPGLVPPLPKQQELRFDVRDITDERFWEEAEDRILDALQQYAERAQNGRNFRRRLFAEDAARGFAFIDLCRKRYDVVLM
;
A
#
# COMPACT_ATOMS: atom_id res chain seq x y z
N MET A 1 21.15 11.16 0.01
CA MET A 1 21.34 12.12 1.13
C MET A 1 22.62 11.82 1.91
N ASP A 2 23.43 12.82 2.31
CA ASP A 2 24.64 12.59 3.11
C ASP A 2 24.31 12.20 4.58
N GLN A 3 25.32 11.81 5.36
CA GLN A 3 25.12 11.36 6.75
C GLN A 3 24.72 12.50 7.70
N ALA A 4 25.22 13.73 7.49
CA ALA A 4 24.91 14.86 8.35
C ALA A 4 23.43 15.25 8.21
N VAL A 5 22.94 15.36 6.98
CA VAL A 5 21.53 15.64 6.68
C VAL A 5 20.62 14.55 7.22
N ARG A 6 20.97 13.26 7.04
CA ARG A 6 20.20 12.15 7.64
C ARG A 6 20.11 12.23 9.16
N ASN A 7 21.19 12.61 9.84
CA ASN A 7 21.17 12.81 11.28
C ASN A 7 20.25 13.97 11.70
N MET A 8 20.22 15.06 10.92
CA MET A 8 19.32 16.19 11.16
C MET A 8 17.85 15.77 11.00
N VAL A 9 17.51 15.08 9.91
CA VAL A 9 16.16 14.53 9.69
C VAL A 9 15.75 13.64 10.84
N ARG A 10 16.62 12.71 11.27
CA ARG A 10 16.34 11.84 12.41
C ARG A 10 16.02 12.62 13.69
N ASN A 11 16.80 13.65 13.99
CA ASN A 11 16.61 14.47 15.19
C ASN A 11 15.28 15.23 15.14
N VAL A 12 14.95 15.83 14.00
CA VAL A 12 13.68 16.55 13.79
C VAL A 12 12.49 15.59 13.92
N VAL A 13 12.52 14.46 13.22
CA VAL A 13 11.45 13.45 13.27
C VAL A 13 11.23 12.93 14.69
N THR A 14 12.32 12.68 15.43
CA THR A 14 12.23 12.21 16.83
C THR A 14 11.58 13.26 17.74
N GLN A 15 11.92 14.53 17.55
CA GLN A 15 11.32 15.63 18.32
C GLN A 15 9.84 15.82 17.97
N CYS A 16 9.50 15.86 16.69
CA CYS A 16 8.11 15.96 16.24
C CYS A 16 7.27 14.79 16.76
N ARG A 17 7.78 13.56 16.69
CA ARG A 17 7.09 12.38 17.22
C ARG A 17 6.78 12.55 18.70
N ARG A 18 7.75 12.91 19.54
CA ARG A 18 7.53 13.07 20.99
C ARG A 18 6.46 14.12 21.27
N LEU A 19 6.55 15.28 20.62
CA LEU A 19 5.56 16.35 20.74
C LEU A 19 4.14 15.86 20.39
N LEU A 20 4.01 15.11 19.29
CA LEU A 20 2.72 14.60 18.82
C LEU A 20 2.19 13.44 19.68
N GLU A 21 3.03 12.48 20.07
CA GLU A 21 2.66 11.36 20.96
C GLU A 21 2.21 11.89 22.32
N ASP A 22 2.98 12.78 22.94
CA ASP A 22 2.66 13.38 24.24
C ASP A 22 1.35 14.19 24.18
N SER A 23 1.21 15.02 23.14
CA SER A 23 -0.01 15.80 22.93
C SER A 23 -1.25 14.93 22.70
N THR A 24 -1.10 13.86 21.92
CA THR A 24 -2.20 12.94 21.61
C THR A 24 -2.63 12.20 22.88
N ALA A 25 -1.67 11.69 23.66
CA ALA A 25 -1.97 11.05 24.94
C ALA A 25 -2.69 11.99 25.92
N GLN A 26 -2.24 13.26 26.02
CA GLN A 26 -2.90 14.28 26.84
C GLN A 26 -4.31 14.59 26.35
N ALA A 27 -4.54 14.68 25.05
CA ALA A 27 -5.88 14.90 24.49
C ALA A 27 -6.81 13.72 24.76
N LEU A 28 -6.35 12.48 24.53
CA LEU A 28 -7.12 11.27 24.83
C LEU A 28 -7.50 11.21 26.31
N GLN A 29 -6.56 11.47 27.21
CA GLN A 29 -6.81 11.45 28.65
C GLN A 29 -7.72 12.60 29.10
N GLY A 30 -7.35 13.84 28.80
CA GLY A 30 -7.98 15.04 29.36
C GLY A 30 -9.28 15.44 28.67
N ARG A 31 -9.38 15.29 27.35
CA ARG A 31 -10.56 15.69 26.57
C ARG A 31 -11.53 14.53 26.36
N PHE A 32 -11.00 13.34 26.03
CA PHE A 32 -11.82 12.19 25.63
C PHE A 32 -11.98 11.11 26.71
N GLY A 33 -11.28 11.22 27.83
CA GLY A 33 -11.41 10.31 28.97
C GLY A 33 -10.93 8.88 28.66
N ILE A 34 -9.89 8.74 27.82
CA ILE A 34 -9.28 7.46 27.42
C ILE A 34 -7.83 7.48 27.91
N TYR A 35 -7.49 6.64 28.90
CA TYR A 35 -6.15 6.65 29.49
C TYR A 35 -5.74 5.33 30.13
N ALA A 36 -4.43 5.05 30.16
CA ALA A 36 -3.88 3.93 30.89
C ALA A 36 -4.01 4.16 32.41
N THR A 37 -4.43 3.15 33.16
CA THR A 37 -4.53 3.25 34.62
C THR A 37 -3.19 2.97 35.30
N GLY A 38 -3.11 3.22 36.61
CA GLY A 38 -1.94 2.84 37.42
C GLY A 38 -1.79 1.32 37.61
N SER A 39 -2.80 0.53 37.25
CA SER A 39 -2.74 -0.93 37.24
C SER A 39 -1.98 -1.43 36.01
N LYS A 40 -1.35 -2.60 36.15
CA LYS A 40 -0.59 -3.21 35.05
C LYS A 40 -1.57 -3.72 33.98
N ASP A 41 -1.37 -3.29 32.74
CA ASP A 41 -2.09 -3.71 31.53
C ASP A 41 -3.58 -3.30 31.43
N ASP A 42 -3.98 -2.20 32.08
CA ASP A 42 -5.38 -1.73 32.08
C ASP A 42 -5.55 -0.32 31.47
N VAL A 43 -6.65 -0.12 30.74
CA VAL A 43 -7.03 1.14 30.10
C VAL A 43 -8.45 1.48 30.51
N HIS A 44 -8.62 2.67 31.07
CA HIS A 44 -9.91 3.20 31.47
C HIS A 44 -10.49 4.09 30.40
N VAL A 45 -11.78 3.87 30.12
CA VAL A 45 -12.61 4.71 29.26
C VAL A 45 -13.74 5.27 30.12
N GLU A 46 -13.76 6.58 30.30
CA GLU A 46 -14.76 7.24 31.16
C GLU A 46 -16.19 7.01 30.65
N ASP A 47 -17.18 6.98 31.55
CA ASP A 47 -18.57 6.83 31.16
C ASP A 47 -19.03 8.02 30.28
N ALA A 48 -19.72 7.74 29.17
CA ALA A 48 -20.25 8.76 28.27
C ALA A 48 -21.14 9.79 29.01
N ALA A 49 -21.86 9.38 30.05
CA ALA A 49 -22.68 10.26 30.89
C ALA A 49 -21.85 11.34 31.63
N ARG A 50 -20.55 11.09 31.85
CA ARG A 50 -19.62 12.04 32.48
C ARG A 50 -18.90 12.94 31.48
N MET A 51 -19.13 12.74 30.18
CA MET A 51 -18.49 13.47 29.09
C MET A 51 -19.40 14.56 28.50
N GLY A 52 -20.23 15.20 29.33
CA GLY A 52 -21.23 16.19 28.90
C GLY A 52 -20.67 17.49 28.33
N HIS A 53 -19.36 17.74 28.48
CA HIS A 53 -18.63 18.88 27.93
C HIS A 53 -18.20 18.69 26.46
N LEU A 54 -18.44 17.52 25.85
CA LEU A 54 -18.14 17.28 24.44
C LEU A 54 -19.26 17.82 23.53
N THR A 55 -18.87 18.53 22.48
CA THR A 55 -19.77 18.87 21.36
C THR A 55 -20.28 17.61 20.66
N ASP A 56 -21.31 17.72 19.81
CA ASP A 56 -21.81 16.57 19.04
C ASP A 56 -20.72 15.95 18.16
N GLU A 57 -19.89 16.78 17.52
CA GLU A 57 -18.76 16.34 16.68
C GLU A 57 -17.68 15.62 17.50
N GLU A 58 -17.31 16.16 18.66
CA GLU A 58 -16.34 15.52 19.55
C GLU A 58 -16.90 14.24 20.18
N ARG A 59 -18.21 14.17 20.43
CA ARG A 59 -18.86 12.92 20.83
C ARG A 59 -18.76 11.89 19.72
N ALA A 60 -19.01 12.25 18.47
CA ALA A 60 -18.84 11.32 17.34
C ALA A 60 -17.37 10.85 17.24
N LEU A 61 -16.41 11.78 17.26
CA LEU A 61 -14.97 11.45 17.23
C LEU A 61 -14.57 10.53 18.40
N ARG A 62 -15.10 10.78 19.61
CA ARG A 62 -14.83 9.92 20.77
C ARG A 62 -15.27 8.48 20.53
N HIS A 63 -16.46 8.27 19.97
CA HIS A 63 -16.94 6.93 19.66
C HIS A 63 -16.02 6.25 18.63
N GLU A 64 -15.60 6.97 17.59
CA GLU A 64 -14.66 6.46 16.60
C GLU A 64 -13.29 6.10 17.21
N LEU A 65 -12.75 6.92 18.11
CA LEU A 65 -11.49 6.63 18.82
C LEU A 65 -11.59 5.38 19.71
N ILE A 66 -12.75 5.16 20.36
CA ILE A 66 -13.00 3.96 21.17
C ILE A 66 -13.13 2.74 20.25
N ASP A 67 -13.89 2.84 19.17
CA ASP A 67 -14.02 1.77 18.18
C ASP A 67 -12.64 1.40 17.59
N HIS A 68 -11.79 2.38 17.30
CA HIS A 68 -10.42 2.16 16.83
C HIS A 68 -9.56 1.46 17.90
N LEU A 69 -9.64 1.88 19.16
CA LEU A 69 -8.94 1.22 20.25
C LEU A 69 -9.37 -0.26 20.40
N GLU A 70 -10.68 -0.53 20.33
CA GLU A 70 -11.19 -1.90 20.40
C GLU A 70 -10.79 -2.74 19.17
N HIS A 71 -10.72 -2.12 18.00
CA HIS A 71 -10.21 -2.75 16.79
C HIS A 71 -8.74 -3.16 16.94
N ILE A 72 -7.86 -2.26 17.42
CA ILE A 72 -6.45 -2.58 17.70
C ILE A 72 -6.32 -3.70 18.74
N LYS A 73 -7.19 -3.71 19.77
CA LYS A 73 -7.24 -4.80 20.77
C LYS A 73 -7.67 -6.13 20.17
N ALA A 74 -8.53 -6.14 19.14
CA ALA A 74 -9.02 -7.35 18.49
C ALA A 74 -7.90 -8.13 17.77
N VAL A 75 -6.79 -7.46 17.41
CA VAL A 75 -5.57 -8.08 16.87
C VAL A 75 -4.78 -8.87 17.94
N GLY A 76 -5.17 -8.78 19.21
CA GLY A 76 -4.58 -9.54 20.33
C GLY A 76 -3.56 -8.74 21.16
N LEU A 77 -3.44 -7.44 20.95
CA LEU A 77 -2.62 -6.55 21.79
C LEU A 77 -3.23 -6.37 23.18
N LYS A 78 -2.36 -6.23 24.19
CA LYS A 78 -2.81 -5.88 25.54
C LYS A 78 -3.44 -4.49 25.56
N PRO A 79 -4.38 -4.17 26.46
CA PRO A 79 -5.07 -2.88 26.48
C PRO A 79 -4.12 -1.67 26.46
N ARG A 80 -3.08 -1.70 27.29
CA ARG A 80 -2.09 -0.62 27.34
C ARG A 80 -1.27 -0.50 26.05
N GLU A 81 -0.84 -1.62 25.48
CA GLU A 81 -0.09 -1.65 24.22
C GLU A 81 -0.97 -1.14 23.06
N ALA A 82 -2.25 -1.48 23.06
CA ALA A 82 -3.22 -0.99 22.08
C ALA A 82 -3.42 0.53 22.18
N LEU A 83 -3.48 1.10 23.39
CA LEU A 83 -3.54 2.55 23.57
C LEU A 83 -2.24 3.25 23.12
N GLU A 84 -1.08 2.66 23.44
CA GLU A 84 0.22 3.17 22.96
C GLU A 84 0.32 3.10 21.43
N GLN A 85 -0.25 2.07 20.81
CA GLN A 85 -0.34 1.94 19.35
C GLN A 85 -1.26 3.00 18.74
N LEU A 86 -2.46 3.20 19.30
CA LEU A 86 -3.39 4.25 18.84
C LEU A 86 -2.75 5.64 18.87
N VAL A 87 -2.10 6.00 19.99
CA VAL A 87 -1.38 7.29 20.14
C VAL A 87 -0.33 7.43 19.04
N ARG A 88 0.41 6.37 18.77
CA ARG A 88 1.50 6.36 17.80
C ARG A 88 1.00 6.46 16.36
N GLU A 89 -0.08 5.78 16.01
CA GLU A 89 -0.71 5.85 14.69
C GLU A 89 -1.22 7.26 14.40
N ILE A 90 -1.90 7.89 15.37
CA ILE A 90 -2.36 9.28 15.24
C ILE A 90 -1.18 10.24 15.04
N ALA A 91 -0.14 10.11 15.86
CA ALA A 91 1.07 10.93 15.74
C ALA A 91 1.79 10.70 14.40
N PHE A 92 1.81 9.46 13.90
CA PHE A 92 2.40 9.09 12.63
C PHE A 92 1.67 9.77 11.48
N THR A 93 0.35 9.67 11.44
CA THR A 93 -0.48 10.26 10.40
C THR A 93 -0.30 11.78 10.36
N HIS A 94 -0.31 12.47 11.51
CA HIS A 94 -0.05 13.91 11.56
C HIS A 94 1.31 14.29 10.99
N LEU A 95 2.39 13.65 11.45
CA LEU A 95 3.73 14.01 10.96
C LEU A 95 3.87 13.77 9.46
N ASN A 96 3.40 12.62 8.97
CA ASN A 96 3.53 12.28 7.55
C ASN A 96 2.69 13.19 6.66
N ARG A 97 1.48 13.59 7.09
CA ARG A 97 0.68 14.58 6.36
C ARG A 97 1.37 15.94 6.28
N LEU A 98 1.89 16.44 7.40
CA LEU A 98 2.59 17.73 7.42
C LEU A 98 3.86 17.70 6.55
N CYS A 99 4.64 16.61 6.62
CA CYS A 99 5.79 16.40 5.73
C CYS A 99 5.37 16.29 4.26
N ALA A 100 4.27 15.60 3.96
CA ALA A 100 3.74 15.47 2.61
C ALA A 100 3.30 16.84 2.05
N TYR A 101 2.56 17.65 2.80
CA TYR A 101 2.24 19.03 2.42
C TYR A 101 3.51 19.84 2.17
N LYS A 102 4.50 19.73 3.07
CA LYS A 102 5.79 20.43 2.90
C LYS A 102 6.53 20.03 1.63
N MET A 103 6.54 18.74 1.30
CA MET A 103 7.12 18.25 0.04
C MET A 103 6.36 18.78 -1.18
N MET A 104 5.03 18.73 -1.14
CA MET A 104 4.20 19.24 -2.24
C MET A 104 4.40 20.74 -2.45
N GLU A 105 4.53 21.53 -1.39
CA GLU A 105 4.86 22.96 -1.45
C GLU A 105 6.23 23.21 -2.06
N ALA A 106 7.27 22.53 -1.56
CA ALA A 106 8.65 22.69 -2.03
C ALA A 106 8.79 22.32 -3.53
N ARG A 107 7.92 21.43 -4.01
CA ARG A 107 7.85 20.99 -5.41
C ARG A 107 6.86 21.81 -6.25
N GLY A 108 6.21 22.83 -5.69
CA GLY A 108 5.25 23.68 -6.40
C GLY A 108 3.98 22.95 -6.85
N LEU A 109 3.60 21.87 -6.17
CA LEU A 109 2.40 21.09 -6.45
C LEU A 109 1.16 21.68 -5.80
N ILE A 110 1.31 22.28 -4.63
CA ILE A 110 0.26 23.01 -3.93
C ILE A 110 0.73 24.42 -3.59
N ARG A 111 -0.22 25.30 -3.26
CA ARG A 111 0.11 26.59 -2.64
C ARG A 111 0.69 26.36 -1.25
N GLU A 112 1.49 27.30 -0.79
CA GLU A 112 2.05 27.30 0.57
C GLU A 112 0.95 27.05 1.62
N ALA A 113 1.01 25.95 2.35
CA ALA A 113 0.03 25.54 3.36
C ALA A 113 0.66 25.46 4.76
N VAL A 114 1.79 24.77 4.92
CA VAL A 114 2.45 24.48 6.20
C VAL A 114 3.74 25.28 6.43
N SER A 115 4.34 25.88 5.39
CA SER A 115 5.61 26.60 5.54
C SER A 115 5.56 27.82 6.46
N ARG A 116 4.39 28.47 6.59
CA ARG A 116 4.18 29.63 7.48
C ARG A 116 2.98 29.48 8.41
N GLY A 117 2.47 28.26 8.59
CA GLY A 117 1.33 27.96 9.46
C GLY A 117 0.13 28.89 9.19
N LEU A 118 -0.35 29.57 10.23
CA LEU A 118 -1.46 30.54 10.16
C LEU A 118 -1.21 31.73 9.20
N LYS A 119 0.01 31.92 8.71
CA LYS A 119 0.39 32.99 7.77
C LYS A 119 0.69 32.49 6.36
N SER A 120 0.42 31.22 6.08
CA SER A 120 0.63 30.61 4.78
C SER A 120 -0.28 31.24 3.73
N GLN A 121 0.23 31.53 2.53
CA GLN A 121 -0.58 32.14 1.47
C GLN A 121 -1.77 31.26 1.06
N GLY A 122 -1.57 29.95 0.98
CA GLY A 122 -2.63 28.99 0.64
C GLY A 122 -3.81 29.08 1.62
N PHE A 123 -3.55 29.33 2.90
CA PHE A 123 -4.60 29.53 3.89
C PHE A 123 -5.40 30.82 3.60
N PHE A 124 -4.75 31.95 3.32
CA PHE A 124 -5.47 33.18 2.97
C PHE A 124 -6.26 33.06 1.66
N PHE A 125 -5.73 32.35 0.65
CA PHE A 125 -6.47 32.05 -0.57
C PHE A 125 -7.70 31.18 -0.28
N TYR A 126 -7.58 30.19 0.60
CA TYR A 126 -8.71 29.37 1.03
C TYR A 126 -9.79 30.22 1.71
N LEU A 127 -9.42 31.11 2.64
CA LEU A 127 -10.38 31.98 3.33
C LEU A 127 -11.19 32.86 2.37
N ALA A 128 -10.58 33.33 1.28
CA ALA A 128 -11.27 34.15 0.28
C ALA A 128 -12.46 33.42 -0.39
N ASP A 129 -12.38 32.09 -0.47
CA ASP A 129 -13.44 31.24 -1.05
C ASP A 129 -14.34 30.58 0.03
N HIS A 130 -14.04 30.80 1.33
CA HIS A 130 -14.74 30.16 2.47
C HIS A 130 -15.16 31.21 3.54
N PRO A 131 -16.29 31.91 3.33
CA PRO A 131 -16.70 33.03 4.19
C PRO A 131 -16.94 32.70 5.66
N GLU A 132 -17.34 31.46 5.97
CA GLU A 132 -17.54 31.04 7.37
C GLU A 132 -16.20 30.93 8.11
N ASP A 133 -15.17 30.39 7.46
CA ASP A 133 -13.82 30.31 8.03
C ASP A 133 -13.12 31.67 8.08
N GLU A 134 -13.43 32.56 7.14
CA GLU A 134 -12.97 33.95 7.19
C GLU A 134 -13.54 34.67 8.43
N LYS A 135 -14.82 34.44 8.77
CA LYS A 135 -15.41 34.97 10.02
C LYS A 135 -14.71 34.42 11.25
N LEU A 136 -14.43 33.12 11.30
CA LEU A 136 -13.69 32.50 12.41
C LEU A 136 -12.30 33.14 12.56
N HIS A 137 -11.56 33.29 11.45
CA HIS A 137 -10.26 33.95 11.44
C HIS A 137 -10.34 35.39 11.98
N ASN A 138 -11.33 36.17 11.53
CA ASN A 138 -11.51 37.56 11.95
C ASN A 138 -12.01 37.70 13.40
N ALA A 139 -12.69 36.69 13.93
CA ALA A 139 -13.12 36.60 15.33
C ALA A 139 -12.00 36.14 16.29
N GLY A 140 -10.77 35.92 15.78
CA GLY A 140 -9.62 35.47 16.57
C GLY A 140 -9.52 33.95 16.72
N GLN A 141 -10.35 33.17 16.02
CA GLN A 141 -10.34 31.70 15.98
C GLN A 141 -9.54 31.20 14.77
N GLN A 142 -8.34 31.76 14.59
CA GLN A 142 -7.48 31.49 13.44
C GLN A 142 -7.00 30.04 13.40
N ASP A 143 -6.82 29.41 14.56
CA ASP A 143 -6.41 28.02 14.67
C ASP A 143 -7.49 27.05 14.20
N THR A 144 -8.76 27.31 14.54
CA THR A 144 -9.90 26.54 14.02
C THR A 144 -10.01 26.67 12.51
N ALA A 145 -9.97 27.89 11.98
CA ALA A 145 -10.04 28.12 10.54
C ALA A 145 -8.87 27.45 9.79
N TYR A 146 -7.66 27.45 10.37
CA TYR A 146 -6.51 26.79 9.77
C TYR A 146 -6.63 25.26 9.76
N ARG A 147 -7.24 24.65 10.79
CA ARG A 147 -7.54 23.21 10.79
C ARG A 147 -8.54 22.85 9.69
N HIS A 148 -9.59 23.65 9.51
CA HIS A 148 -10.55 23.46 8.41
C HIS A 148 -9.86 23.56 7.04
N PHE A 149 -8.90 24.48 6.87
CA PHE A 149 -8.08 24.55 5.66
C PHE A 149 -7.25 23.28 5.43
N LEU A 150 -6.60 22.73 6.45
CA LEU A 150 -5.84 21.49 6.34
C LEU A 150 -6.74 20.27 6.03
N ASP A 151 -7.95 20.24 6.59
CA ASP A 151 -8.96 19.21 6.32
C ASP A 151 -9.47 19.32 4.88
N TRP A 152 -9.78 20.53 4.41
CA TRP A 152 -10.15 20.80 3.02
C TRP A 152 -9.05 20.36 2.05
N LEU A 153 -7.80 20.71 2.35
CA LEU A 153 -6.65 20.33 1.53
C LEU A 153 -6.44 18.82 1.53
N GLY A 154 -6.58 18.16 2.68
CA GLY A 154 -6.58 16.70 2.79
C GLY A 154 -7.68 16.05 1.96
N GLY A 155 -8.91 16.54 2.07
CA GLY A 155 -10.05 16.05 1.28
C GLY A 155 -9.80 16.17 -0.23
N ALA A 156 -9.25 17.29 -0.69
CA ALA A 156 -8.90 17.47 -2.11
C ALA A 156 -7.83 16.49 -2.61
N LEU A 157 -6.89 16.10 -1.75
CA LEU A 157 -5.83 15.13 -2.08
C LEU A 157 -6.26 13.67 -1.90
N SER A 158 -7.30 13.42 -1.09
CA SER A 158 -7.79 12.08 -0.79
C SER A 158 -8.31 11.34 -2.03
N ASP A 159 -8.76 12.06 -3.06
CA ASP A 159 -9.19 11.49 -4.35
C ASP A 159 -8.07 10.69 -5.05
N GLU A 160 -6.82 11.15 -4.92
CA GLU A 160 -5.66 10.55 -5.62
C GLU A 160 -4.69 9.86 -4.65
N ILE A 161 -4.66 10.29 -3.38
CA ILE A 161 -3.73 9.82 -2.34
C ILE A 161 -4.54 9.49 -1.06
N GLY A 162 -5.59 8.68 -1.23
CA GLY A 162 -6.53 8.35 -0.15
C GLY A 162 -5.88 7.75 1.10
N ALA A 163 -4.80 6.97 0.92
CA ALA A 163 -4.18 6.24 2.01
C ALA A 163 -3.65 7.14 3.16
N LEU A 164 -3.18 8.36 2.87
CA LEU A 164 -2.64 9.28 3.89
C LEU A 164 -3.61 10.42 4.25
N PHE A 165 -4.50 10.80 3.34
CA PHE A 165 -5.35 11.99 3.47
C PHE A 165 -6.85 11.68 3.66
N ASN A 166 -7.21 10.43 3.96
CA ASN A 166 -8.61 10.03 4.17
C ASN A 166 -9.29 10.92 5.22
N PRO A 167 -10.28 11.76 4.85
CA PRO A 167 -10.92 12.68 5.79
C PRO A 167 -11.73 11.97 6.88
N ASN A 168 -12.04 10.69 6.68
CA ASN A 168 -12.78 9.88 7.63
C ASN A 168 -11.91 9.16 8.65
N ASP A 169 -10.58 9.26 8.56
CA ASP A 169 -9.66 8.70 9.55
C ASP A 169 -9.69 9.55 10.84
N PRO A 170 -10.02 8.98 12.02
CA PRO A 170 -10.00 9.70 13.29
C PRO A 170 -8.65 10.35 13.60
N ALA A 171 -7.55 9.75 13.12
CA ALA A 171 -6.22 10.32 13.26
C ALA A 171 -6.10 11.70 12.59
N ASN A 172 -6.84 11.91 11.50
CA ASN A 172 -6.85 13.17 10.77
C ASN A 172 -7.66 14.27 11.45
N ARG A 173 -8.59 13.90 12.34
CA ARG A 173 -9.52 14.81 13.02
C ARG A 173 -9.08 15.19 14.43
N LEU A 174 -8.29 14.34 15.09
CA LEU A 174 -7.73 14.64 16.41
C LEU A 174 -6.49 15.53 16.27
N TYR A 175 -6.68 16.83 16.11
CA TYR A 175 -5.58 17.79 16.01
C TYR A 175 -4.84 17.99 17.34
N PRO A 176 -3.49 18.12 17.32
CA PRO A 176 -2.76 18.61 18.47
C PRO A 176 -3.14 20.08 18.77
N PRO A 177 -2.94 20.57 20.01
CA PRO A 177 -3.09 21.99 20.33
C PRO A 177 -2.24 22.86 19.38
N GLN A 178 -2.74 24.06 19.05
CA GLN A 178 -2.07 24.93 18.08
C GLN A 178 -0.60 25.18 18.40
N ARG A 179 -0.26 25.34 19.68
CA ARG A 179 1.14 25.48 20.13
C ARG A 179 2.01 24.30 19.68
N VAL A 180 1.54 23.07 19.87
CA VAL A 180 2.28 21.86 19.47
C VAL A 180 2.40 21.80 17.95
N LEU A 181 1.33 22.14 17.24
CA LEU A 181 1.36 22.24 15.78
C LEU A 181 2.41 23.26 15.31
N ASP A 182 2.45 24.46 15.90
CA ASP A 182 3.43 25.50 15.58
C ASP A 182 4.87 25.05 15.88
N GLU A 183 5.10 24.34 16.98
CA GLU A 183 6.42 23.76 17.32
C GLU A 183 6.86 22.71 16.28
N VAL A 184 5.96 21.80 15.89
CA VAL A 184 6.21 20.79 14.84
C VAL A 184 6.48 21.47 13.49
N LEU A 185 5.67 22.47 13.12
CA LEU A 185 5.86 23.25 11.91
C LEU A 185 7.21 23.98 11.93
N GLY A 186 7.62 24.54 13.06
CA GLY A 186 8.93 25.17 13.23
C GLY A 186 10.09 24.21 12.98
N LEU A 187 9.98 22.97 13.46
CA LEU A 187 10.99 21.92 13.26
C LEU A 187 11.11 21.51 11.78
N ILE A 188 10.00 21.20 11.12
CA ILE A 188 10.01 20.78 9.70
C ILE A 188 10.40 21.93 8.74
N ASN A 189 10.13 23.18 9.13
CA ASN A 189 10.48 24.37 8.34
C ASN A 189 11.86 24.95 8.67
N SER A 190 12.66 24.28 9.49
CA SER A 190 14.04 24.69 9.76
C SER A 190 14.85 24.84 8.47
N ASN A 191 15.68 25.89 8.40
CA ASN A 191 16.49 26.20 7.22
C ASN A 191 17.45 25.05 6.86
N ASP A 192 17.91 24.30 7.88
CA ASP A 192 18.79 23.14 7.70
C ASP A 192 18.16 22.01 6.88
N LEU A 193 16.82 21.97 6.80
CA LEU A 193 16.07 21.00 6.01
C LEU A 193 15.57 21.56 4.67
N ALA A 194 15.86 22.81 4.31
CA ALA A 194 15.30 23.43 3.11
C ALA A 194 15.55 22.61 1.82
N GLY A 195 16.74 21.99 1.71
CA GLY A 195 17.14 21.23 0.53
C GLY A 195 16.59 19.80 0.43
N ILE A 196 15.95 19.25 1.47
CA ILE A 196 15.50 17.84 1.43
C ILE A 196 14.10 17.69 0.85
N TRP A 197 13.27 18.73 0.88
CA TRP A 197 11.84 18.61 0.58
C TRP A 197 11.55 18.37 -0.91
N THR A 198 12.53 18.61 -1.78
CA THR A 198 12.51 18.28 -3.21
C THR A 198 12.97 16.85 -3.52
N GLU A 199 13.66 16.19 -2.58
CA GLU A 199 14.21 14.84 -2.76
C GLU A 199 13.13 13.76 -2.52
N ASP A 200 13.14 12.70 -3.32
CA ASP A 200 12.13 11.63 -3.25
C ASP A 200 12.32 10.72 -2.03
N GLU A 201 13.57 10.51 -1.59
CA GLU A 201 13.89 9.64 -0.46
C GLU A 201 13.42 10.23 0.89
N THR A 202 13.11 11.53 0.95
CA THR A 202 12.85 12.27 2.20
C THR A 202 11.71 11.68 3.01
N ILE A 203 10.59 11.32 2.38
CA ILE A 203 9.46 10.71 3.08
C ILE A 203 9.80 9.33 3.64
N GLY A 204 10.65 8.55 2.94
CA GLY A 204 11.15 7.27 3.41
C GLY A 204 12.02 7.41 4.68
N TRP A 205 12.86 8.45 4.74
CA TRP A 205 13.64 8.77 5.94
C TRP A 205 12.75 9.22 7.10
N VAL A 206 11.71 10.02 6.84
CA VAL A 206 10.72 10.41 7.86
C VAL A 206 10.05 9.17 8.47
N TYR A 207 9.58 8.26 7.62
CA TYR A 207 9.00 6.98 8.05
C TYR A 207 9.97 6.15 8.91
N GLN A 208 11.20 5.93 8.44
CA GLN A 208 12.18 5.09 9.14
C GLN A 208 12.59 5.66 10.50
N TYR A 209 12.75 6.98 10.59
CA TYR A 209 13.15 7.66 11.82
C TYR A 209 12.00 7.91 12.79
N PHE A 210 10.75 7.71 12.36
CA PHE A 210 9.60 7.78 13.24
C PHE A 210 9.67 6.68 14.31
N THR A 211 10.01 5.45 13.95
CA THR A 211 10.21 4.38 14.95
C THR A 211 11.41 4.69 15.84
N PRO A 212 11.25 4.77 17.19
CA PRO A 212 12.35 5.04 18.11
C PRO A 212 13.45 3.99 18.00
N LYS A 213 14.73 4.42 18.11
CA LYS A 213 15.85 3.48 18.17
C LYS A 213 15.79 2.64 19.45
N GLU A 214 15.38 3.24 20.56
CA GLU A 214 15.27 2.58 21.86
C GLU A 214 14.23 1.46 21.84
N LEU A 215 13.13 1.64 21.09
CA LEU A 215 12.12 0.61 20.89
C LEU A 215 12.68 -0.58 20.12
N ARG A 216 13.42 -0.32 19.03
CA ARG A 216 14.14 -1.35 18.27
C ARG A 216 15.16 -2.10 19.11
N ASP A 217 15.96 -1.37 19.90
CA ASP A 217 16.99 -1.94 20.75
C ASP A 217 16.37 -2.76 21.90
N LYS A 218 15.24 -2.31 22.47
CA LYS A 218 14.50 -3.04 23.50
C LYS A 218 13.90 -4.33 22.95
N ALA A 219 13.19 -4.26 21.81
CA ALA A 219 12.63 -5.40 21.10
C ALA A 219 13.69 -6.49 20.85
N ARG A 220 14.82 -6.12 20.22
CA ARG A 220 15.94 -7.04 19.94
C ARG A 220 16.59 -7.64 21.19
N LYS A 221 16.53 -6.95 22.34
CA LYS A 221 17.04 -7.46 23.62
C LYS A 221 16.07 -8.44 24.28
N GLU A 222 14.77 -8.19 24.16
CA GLU A 222 13.72 -9.04 24.75
C GLU A 222 13.55 -10.35 23.99
N SER A 223 13.64 -10.32 22.66
CA SER A 223 13.55 -11.50 21.80
C SER A 223 14.29 -11.28 20.49
N GLN A 224 14.91 -12.33 19.94
CA GLN A 224 15.39 -12.32 18.56
C GLN A 224 14.27 -12.55 17.54
N VAL A 225 13.18 -13.20 17.97
CA VAL A 225 12.00 -13.47 17.14
C VAL A 225 10.95 -12.39 17.42
N PRO A 226 10.46 -11.67 16.39
CA PRO A 226 9.37 -10.70 16.54
C PRO A 226 8.13 -11.34 17.16
N ARG A 227 7.45 -10.64 18.07
CA ARG A 227 6.30 -11.18 18.80
C ARG A 227 4.96 -11.00 18.08
N ASN A 228 4.89 -10.06 17.16
CA ASN A 228 3.71 -9.72 16.37
C ASN A 228 4.13 -9.02 15.06
N SER A 229 3.17 -8.85 14.15
CA SER A 229 3.32 -8.16 12.86
C SER A 229 3.89 -6.75 12.99
N TYR A 230 3.47 -6.00 14.02
CA TYR A 230 3.97 -4.65 14.28
C TYR A 230 5.48 -4.62 14.59
N GLU A 231 5.94 -5.52 15.48
CA GLU A 231 7.36 -5.67 15.80
C GLU A 231 8.17 -6.17 14.62
N LEU A 232 7.61 -7.09 13.84
CA LEU A 232 8.23 -7.57 12.60
C LEU A 232 8.46 -6.43 11.61
N ALA A 233 7.44 -5.58 11.39
CA ALA A 233 7.53 -4.44 10.50
C ALA A 233 8.65 -3.48 10.92
N PHE A 234 8.63 -2.99 12.17
CA PHE A 234 9.57 -1.93 12.56
C PHE A 234 11.02 -2.42 12.76
N LEU A 235 11.22 -3.70 13.07
CA LEU A 235 12.56 -4.30 13.17
C LEU A 235 13.23 -4.46 11.80
N ASN A 236 12.42 -4.58 10.74
CA ASN A 236 12.85 -4.79 9.36
C ASN A 236 12.74 -3.56 8.46
N GLN A 237 12.57 -2.36 9.04
CA GLN A 237 12.61 -1.07 8.33
C GLN A 237 14.02 -0.73 7.83
N PHE A 238 14.46 -1.41 6.77
CA PHE A 238 15.74 -1.18 6.11
C PHE A 238 15.57 -0.45 4.79
N TYR A 239 16.64 0.22 4.36
CA TYR A 239 16.67 0.99 3.13
C TYR A 239 17.63 0.32 2.14
N THR A 240 17.16 0.07 0.92
CA THR A 240 17.99 -0.46 -0.15
C THR A 240 18.82 0.66 -0.78
N PRO A 241 20.17 0.64 -0.68
CA PRO A 241 21.00 1.71 -1.23
C PRO A 241 20.78 1.91 -2.73
N ARG A 242 20.83 3.16 -3.18
CA ARG A 242 20.54 3.54 -4.57
C ARG A 242 21.27 2.71 -5.63
N TYR A 243 22.55 2.39 -5.43
CA TYR A 243 23.30 1.59 -6.39
C TYR A 243 22.76 0.15 -6.52
N VAL A 244 22.24 -0.43 -5.44
CA VAL A 244 21.62 -1.77 -5.45
C VAL A 244 20.32 -1.72 -6.23
N VAL A 245 19.49 -0.70 -5.97
CA VAL A 245 18.25 -0.46 -6.71
C VAL A 245 18.53 -0.31 -8.21
N GLU A 246 19.50 0.54 -8.57
CA GLU A 246 19.87 0.77 -9.97
C GLU A 246 20.44 -0.49 -10.64
N PHE A 247 21.27 -1.27 -9.92
CA PHE A 247 21.85 -2.52 -10.40
C PHE A 247 20.77 -3.57 -10.66
N LEU A 248 19.94 -3.90 -9.67
CA LEU A 248 18.95 -4.97 -9.79
C LEU A 248 17.86 -4.62 -10.80
N THR A 249 17.34 -3.40 -10.77
CA THR A 249 16.29 -2.97 -11.71
C THR A 249 16.84 -2.87 -13.14
N GLY A 250 18.05 -2.34 -13.30
CA GLY A 250 18.70 -2.27 -14.62
C GLY A 250 18.91 -3.66 -15.21
N ASN A 251 19.36 -4.62 -14.40
CA ASN A 251 19.62 -5.99 -14.84
C ASN A 251 18.39 -6.91 -14.83
N THR A 252 17.20 -6.39 -14.54
CA THR A 252 15.93 -7.11 -14.64
C THR A 252 15.02 -6.45 -15.67
N LEU A 253 14.29 -5.38 -15.31
CA LEU A 253 13.42 -4.63 -16.21
C LEU A 253 14.21 -4.05 -17.40
N GLY A 254 15.33 -3.38 -17.12
CA GLY A 254 16.17 -2.80 -18.18
C GLY A 254 16.74 -3.88 -19.11
N ARG A 255 17.12 -5.02 -18.57
CA ARG A 255 17.63 -6.18 -19.33
C ARG A 255 16.54 -6.82 -20.18
N ILE A 256 15.33 -7.00 -19.65
CA ILE A 256 14.16 -7.50 -20.41
C ILE A 256 13.94 -6.64 -21.65
N TRP A 257 13.89 -5.32 -21.48
CA TRP A 257 13.69 -4.42 -22.60
C TRP A 257 14.88 -4.42 -23.56
N TYR A 258 16.11 -4.37 -23.05
CA TYR A 258 17.33 -4.46 -23.86
C TYR A 258 17.35 -5.71 -24.76
N GLU A 259 16.92 -6.86 -24.25
CA GLU A 259 16.83 -8.10 -25.02
C GLU A 259 15.70 -8.08 -26.06
N MET A 260 14.50 -7.59 -25.69
CA MET A 260 13.39 -7.39 -26.63
C MET A 260 13.78 -6.46 -27.80
N ARG A 261 14.66 -5.50 -27.52
CA ARG A 261 15.19 -4.53 -28.49
C ARG A 261 16.48 -4.97 -29.17
N LYS A 262 16.99 -6.18 -28.91
CA LYS A 262 18.28 -6.68 -29.44
C LYS A 262 19.44 -5.67 -29.26
N GLY A 263 19.47 -4.99 -28.12
CA GLY A 263 20.47 -3.97 -27.79
C GLY A 263 20.22 -2.56 -28.35
N GLU A 264 19.15 -2.36 -29.12
CA GLU A 264 18.74 -1.08 -29.71
C GLU A 264 17.79 -0.31 -28.78
N THR A 265 18.33 0.13 -27.65
CA THR A 265 17.64 0.96 -26.65
C THR A 265 18.60 1.95 -26.01
N VAL A 266 18.10 3.13 -25.65
CA VAL A 266 18.83 4.14 -24.84
C VAL A 266 19.03 3.67 -23.40
N LEU A 267 18.30 2.65 -22.94
CA LEU A 267 18.50 2.09 -21.60
C LEU A 267 19.91 1.56 -21.39
N LYS A 268 20.62 1.18 -22.45
CA LYS A 268 22.02 0.74 -22.34
C LYS A 268 22.97 1.84 -21.87
N ASP A 269 22.59 3.10 -22.04
CA ASP A 269 23.35 4.28 -21.64
C ASP A 269 22.79 4.90 -20.35
N ARG A 270 21.47 4.77 -20.10
CA ARG A 270 20.82 5.24 -18.86
C ARG A 270 21.04 4.31 -17.67
N CYS A 271 20.98 3.00 -17.88
CA CYS A 271 21.19 2.00 -16.83
C CYS A 271 22.70 1.84 -16.59
N ARG A 272 23.26 2.70 -15.73
CA ARG A 272 24.70 2.74 -15.39
C ARG A 272 25.32 1.38 -15.08
N TYR A 273 24.56 0.52 -14.42
CA TYR A 273 25.00 -0.78 -13.94
C TYR A 273 24.49 -1.96 -14.77
N LEU A 274 23.91 -1.70 -15.96
CA LEU A 274 23.47 -2.76 -16.85
C LEU A 274 24.66 -3.59 -17.32
N VAL A 275 24.62 -4.89 -17.01
CA VAL A 275 25.61 -5.86 -17.46
C VAL A 275 25.36 -6.12 -18.94
N ARG A 276 26.38 -5.80 -19.75
CA ARG A 276 26.44 -6.05 -21.18
C ARG A 276 27.80 -6.66 -21.51
N ARG A 277 27.83 -7.59 -22.46
CA ARG A 277 29.10 -8.06 -23.04
C ARG A 277 29.23 -7.52 -24.47
N PRO A 278 30.43 -7.07 -24.88
CA PRO A 278 30.66 -6.63 -26.26
C PRO A 278 30.39 -7.71 -27.32
N THR A 279 30.37 -8.97 -26.88
CA THR A 279 30.24 -10.18 -27.71
C THR A 279 28.84 -10.81 -27.61
N GLU A 280 27.82 -10.04 -27.20
CA GLU A 280 26.43 -10.50 -27.19
C GLU A 280 25.91 -10.71 -28.63
N VAL A 281 25.35 -11.89 -28.90
CA VAL A 281 24.70 -12.26 -30.16
C VAL A 281 23.24 -12.57 -29.85
N PHE A 282 22.33 -11.75 -30.38
CA PHE A 282 20.88 -11.93 -30.16
C PHE A 282 20.32 -12.92 -31.16
N LEU A 283 19.79 -14.04 -30.66
CA LEU A 283 19.16 -15.07 -31.46
C LEU A 283 17.78 -14.62 -31.98
N ASN A 284 17.39 -15.14 -33.13
CA ASN A 284 16.05 -14.96 -33.69
C ASN A 284 15.08 -16.01 -33.14
N GLU A 285 13.79 -15.81 -33.40
CA GLU A 285 12.76 -16.77 -33.00
C GLU A 285 13.03 -18.16 -33.61
N GLY A 286 13.08 -19.18 -32.76
CA GLY A 286 13.40 -20.56 -33.16
C GLY A 286 14.88 -20.85 -33.43
N GLU A 287 15.78 -19.87 -33.27
CA GLU A 287 17.22 -20.08 -33.40
C GLU A 287 17.82 -20.61 -32.09
N GLU A 288 18.58 -21.69 -32.16
CA GLU A 288 19.28 -22.28 -31.01
C GLU A 288 20.75 -21.82 -30.97
N SER A 289 21.28 -21.65 -29.76
CA SER A 289 22.71 -21.38 -29.59
C SER A 289 23.55 -22.56 -30.10
N PRO A 290 24.71 -22.33 -30.72
CA PRO A 290 25.63 -23.40 -31.08
C PRO A 290 25.95 -24.28 -29.86
N PRO A 291 26.05 -25.61 -30.02
CA PRO A 291 26.34 -26.50 -28.91
C PRO A 291 27.68 -26.14 -28.26
N GLU A 292 27.66 -25.76 -26.99
CA GLU A 292 28.87 -25.53 -26.20
C GLU A 292 29.52 -26.88 -25.87
N THR A 293 30.73 -27.14 -26.35
CA THR A 293 31.53 -28.31 -25.93
C THR A 293 32.34 -27.96 -24.68
N GLU A 294 32.37 -28.83 -23.66
CA GLU A 294 33.20 -28.62 -22.44
C GLU A 294 34.69 -28.41 -22.77
N GLU A 295 35.17 -28.97 -23.87
CA GLU A 295 36.53 -28.77 -24.39
C GLU A 295 36.82 -27.33 -24.86
N SER A 296 35.80 -26.57 -25.26
CA SER A 296 35.95 -25.19 -25.77
C SER A 296 36.17 -24.14 -24.67
N ARG A 297 35.79 -24.46 -23.42
CA ARG A 297 35.89 -23.54 -22.26
C ARG A 297 36.96 -23.97 -21.26
N ASN A 298 37.36 -25.24 -21.27
CA ASN A 298 38.39 -25.78 -20.39
C ASN A 298 39.78 -25.19 -20.70
N GLY A 299 40.46 -24.68 -19.68
CA GLY A 299 41.80 -24.11 -19.79
C GLY A 299 41.87 -22.63 -20.19
N LEU A 300 40.73 -21.99 -20.47
CA LEU A 300 40.67 -20.54 -20.70
C LEU A 300 40.80 -19.78 -19.38
N SER A 301 41.57 -18.70 -19.40
CA SER A 301 41.58 -17.71 -18.33
C SER A 301 40.25 -16.97 -18.22
N GLN A 302 40.01 -16.31 -17.09
CA GLN A 302 38.80 -15.50 -16.88
C GLN A 302 38.65 -14.40 -17.95
N GLU A 303 39.76 -13.81 -18.42
CA GLU A 303 39.74 -12.78 -19.45
C GLU A 303 39.33 -13.36 -20.82
N GLU A 304 39.81 -14.56 -21.16
CA GLU A 304 39.45 -15.25 -22.40
C GLU A 304 37.98 -15.70 -22.39
N LEU A 305 37.47 -16.14 -21.25
CA LEU A 305 36.04 -16.48 -21.09
C LEU A 305 35.12 -15.25 -21.28
N LEU A 306 35.58 -14.06 -20.91
CA LEU A 306 34.82 -12.81 -21.10
C LEU A 306 34.81 -12.35 -22.56
N LYS A 307 35.75 -12.81 -23.40
CA LYS A 307 35.83 -12.50 -24.83
C LYS A 307 35.05 -13.48 -25.70
N GLN A 308 34.53 -14.58 -25.14
CA GLN A 308 33.71 -15.52 -25.90
C GLN A 308 32.35 -14.90 -26.28
N PRO A 309 31.77 -15.27 -27.44
CA PRO A 309 30.40 -14.93 -27.78
C PRO A 309 29.43 -15.38 -26.69
N VAL A 310 28.45 -14.53 -26.37
CA VAL A 310 27.34 -14.89 -25.49
C VAL A 310 26.06 -14.80 -26.29
N TYR A 311 25.46 -15.96 -26.53
CA TYR A 311 24.20 -16.06 -27.25
C TYR A 311 23.06 -15.73 -26.29
N VAL A 312 22.33 -14.67 -26.62
CA VAL A 312 21.15 -14.21 -25.88
C VAL A 312 19.91 -14.79 -26.55
N PRO A 313 19.10 -15.61 -25.86
CA PRO A 313 17.88 -16.18 -26.42
C PRO A 313 16.93 -15.11 -26.95
N HIS A 314 16.17 -15.45 -28.00
CA HIS A 314 15.13 -14.55 -28.50
C HIS A 314 14.10 -14.27 -27.40
N ARG A 315 13.88 -12.98 -27.12
CA ARG A 315 12.82 -12.53 -26.23
C ARG A 315 11.72 -11.84 -27.05
N PRO A 316 10.49 -12.39 -27.07
CA PRO A 316 9.37 -11.78 -27.78
C PRO A 316 9.09 -10.37 -27.26
N LYS A 317 8.81 -9.44 -28.19
CA LYS A 317 8.39 -8.09 -27.83
C LYS A 317 7.05 -8.13 -27.11
N LYS A 318 6.91 -7.30 -26.09
CA LYS A 318 5.69 -7.19 -25.28
C LYS A 318 5.24 -5.73 -25.23
N ASP A 319 3.95 -5.48 -25.38
CA ASP A 319 3.40 -4.13 -25.17
C ASP A 319 3.77 -3.68 -23.75
N PRO A 320 4.29 -2.44 -23.56
CA PRO A 320 4.65 -1.95 -22.24
C PRO A 320 3.52 -2.10 -21.22
N ARG A 321 2.24 -2.00 -21.61
CA ARG A 321 1.09 -2.15 -20.72
C ARG A 321 0.92 -3.57 -20.17
N ASP A 322 1.54 -4.56 -20.79
CA ASP A 322 1.48 -5.94 -20.34
C ASP A 322 2.68 -6.32 -19.45
N ILE A 323 3.71 -5.47 -19.35
CA ILE A 323 4.88 -5.72 -18.50
C ILE A 323 4.53 -5.46 -17.03
N ARG A 324 4.38 -6.52 -16.24
CA ARG A 324 3.99 -6.40 -14.82
C ARG A 324 5.20 -6.56 -13.91
N ILE A 325 5.34 -5.63 -12.97
CA ILE A 325 6.41 -5.58 -11.98
C ILE A 325 5.79 -5.68 -10.60
N LEU A 326 6.36 -6.55 -9.76
CA LEU A 326 6.03 -6.66 -8.34
C LEU A 326 7.24 -6.35 -7.48
N ASP A 327 7.07 -5.47 -6.49
CA ASP A 327 7.92 -5.40 -5.32
C ASP A 327 7.18 -6.00 -4.12
N PRO A 328 7.52 -7.23 -3.65
CA PRO A 328 6.72 -7.93 -2.65
C PRO A 328 6.96 -7.46 -1.20
N ALA A 329 7.93 -6.58 -0.98
CA ALA A 329 8.25 -5.99 0.33
C ALA A 329 8.71 -4.53 0.11
N CYS A 330 7.82 -3.74 -0.48
CA CYS A 330 8.19 -2.52 -1.18
C CYS A 330 8.68 -1.38 -0.30
N GLY A 331 8.41 -1.42 1.01
CA GLY A 331 8.78 -0.36 1.93
C GLY A 331 8.27 0.99 1.44
N SER A 332 9.20 1.91 1.17
CA SER A 332 8.91 3.25 0.62
C SER A 332 8.88 3.30 -0.92
N GLY A 333 8.95 2.15 -1.60
CA GLY A 333 8.78 2.03 -3.05
C GLY A 333 10.03 2.32 -3.88
N HIS A 334 11.24 2.15 -3.35
CA HIS A 334 12.48 2.56 -4.05
C HIS A 334 12.69 1.85 -5.40
N PHE A 335 12.44 0.55 -5.48
CA PHE A 335 12.48 -0.17 -6.76
C PHE A 335 11.39 0.32 -7.71
N LEU A 336 10.18 0.52 -7.21
CA LEU A 336 9.04 0.99 -8.01
C LEU A 336 9.29 2.39 -8.60
N LEU A 337 9.89 3.30 -7.84
CA LEU A 337 10.27 4.64 -8.31
C LEU A 337 11.30 4.59 -9.44
N TYR A 338 12.29 3.71 -9.36
CA TYR A 338 13.27 3.59 -10.44
C TYR A 338 12.70 2.82 -11.65
N CYS A 339 11.84 1.83 -11.42
CA CYS A 339 11.06 1.18 -12.48
C CYS A 339 10.19 2.18 -13.25
N PHE A 340 9.56 3.13 -12.54
CA PHE A 340 8.79 4.21 -13.15
C PHE A 340 9.64 4.98 -14.19
N ASP A 341 10.86 5.35 -13.82
CA ASP A 341 11.76 6.09 -14.70
C ASP A 341 12.15 5.28 -15.95
N LEU A 342 12.42 3.98 -15.80
CA LEU A 342 12.72 3.10 -16.94
C LEU A 342 11.50 2.90 -17.83
N LEU A 343 10.31 2.73 -17.24
CA LEU A 343 9.07 2.54 -17.99
C LEU A 343 8.73 3.74 -18.86
N GLN A 344 8.97 4.97 -18.41
CA GLN A 344 8.77 6.15 -19.26
C GLN A 344 9.54 6.03 -20.58
N VAL A 345 10.79 5.56 -20.52
CA VAL A 345 11.61 5.31 -21.73
C VAL A 345 11.04 4.16 -22.55
N ILE A 346 10.65 3.07 -21.90
CA ILE A 346 10.10 1.88 -22.55
C ILE A 346 8.83 2.23 -23.35
N TYR A 347 7.92 3.02 -22.78
CA TYR A 347 6.71 3.48 -23.48
C TYR A 347 7.03 4.32 -24.71
N GLU A 348 7.99 5.25 -24.61
CA GLU A 348 8.41 6.07 -25.75
C GLU A 348 9.06 5.23 -26.86
N GLU A 349 10.01 4.34 -26.51
CA GLU A 349 10.65 3.47 -27.51
C GLU A 349 9.66 2.47 -28.13
N ALA A 350 8.67 1.99 -27.37
CA ALA A 350 7.61 1.15 -27.90
C ALA A 350 6.70 1.89 -28.89
N TYR A 351 6.47 3.19 -28.70
CA TYR A 351 5.66 3.99 -29.61
C TYR A 351 6.26 4.08 -31.02
N ASP A 352 7.59 4.18 -31.09
CA ASP A 352 8.34 4.28 -32.34
C ASP A 352 8.65 2.91 -32.98
N ASP A 353 8.43 1.82 -32.25
CA ASP A 353 8.62 0.47 -32.76
C ASP A 353 7.61 0.09 -33.85
N SER A 354 8.04 -0.68 -34.84
CA SER A 354 7.16 -1.16 -35.93
C SER A 354 6.08 -2.13 -35.46
N ASP A 355 6.38 -2.92 -34.44
CA ASP A 355 5.52 -4.04 -34.01
C ASP A 355 4.63 -3.61 -32.84
N LEU A 356 5.18 -2.85 -31.89
CA LEU A 356 4.47 -2.37 -30.70
C LEU A 356 3.72 -1.05 -30.94
N GLY A 357 4.29 -0.17 -31.78
CA GLY A 357 3.78 1.18 -32.01
C GLY A 357 2.34 1.26 -32.54
N PRO A 358 1.87 0.40 -33.47
CA PRO A 358 0.51 0.49 -34.02
C PRO A 358 -0.61 0.46 -32.97
N ALA A 359 -0.47 -0.37 -31.94
CA ALA A 359 -1.46 -0.47 -30.86
C ALA A 359 -1.51 0.82 -30.03
N LEU A 360 -0.34 1.36 -29.66
CA LEU A 360 -0.24 2.61 -28.92
C LEU A 360 -0.70 3.82 -29.74
N LYS A 361 -0.33 3.90 -31.03
CA LYS A 361 -0.71 4.99 -31.95
C LYS A 361 -2.21 5.05 -32.22
N LYS A 362 -2.90 3.91 -32.15
CA LYS A 362 -4.36 3.83 -32.28
C LYS A 362 -5.07 4.54 -31.11
N GLU A 363 -4.57 4.39 -29.90
CA GLU A 363 -5.15 5.00 -28.69
C GLU A 363 -4.59 6.41 -28.42
N TYR A 364 -3.32 6.65 -28.78
CA TYR A 364 -2.59 7.88 -28.58
C TYR A 364 -2.03 8.38 -29.93
N PRO A 365 -2.80 9.19 -30.68
CA PRO A 365 -2.44 9.59 -32.04
C PRO A 365 -1.14 10.38 -32.17
N THR A 366 -0.61 10.93 -31.07
CA THR A 366 0.66 11.66 -31.03
C THR A 366 1.51 11.18 -29.85
N LEU A 367 2.83 11.33 -29.96
CA LEU A 367 3.76 11.01 -28.88
C LEU A 367 3.48 11.87 -27.63
N ASP A 368 3.08 13.13 -27.80
CA ASP A 368 2.71 14.01 -26.67
C ASP A 368 1.45 13.53 -25.95
N ALA A 369 0.46 13.01 -26.69
CA ALA A 369 -0.72 12.39 -26.09
C ALA A 369 -0.34 11.13 -25.28
N LEU A 370 0.60 10.32 -25.79
CA LEU A 370 1.13 9.17 -25.04
C LEU A 370 1.87 9.64 -23.79
N ARG A 371 2.85 10.56 -23.92
CA ARG A 371 3.62 11.11 -22.79
C ARG A 371 2.73 11.63 -21.67
N ARG A 372 1.64 12.31 -22.02
CA ARG A 372 0.64 12.77 -21.04
C ARG A 372 -0.08 11.63 -20.34
N ALA A 373 -0.29 10.48 -20.98
CA ALA A 373 -0.95 9.32 -20.38
C ALA A 373 -0.01 8.40 -19.59
N VAL A 374 1.27 8.32 -19.99
CA VAL A 374 2.26 7.35 -19.49
C VAL A 374 2.35 7.28 -17.95
N PRO A 375 2.44 8.38 -17.19
CA PRO A 375 2.48 8.29 -15.73
C PRO A 375 1.30 7.52 -15.13
N GLY A 376 0.07 7.77 -15.62
CA GLY A 376 -1.11 7.04 -15.20
C GLY A 376 -1.13 5.59 -15.69
N LEU A 377 -0.65 5.32 -16.91
CA LEU A 377 -0.53 3.95 -17.44
C LEU A 377 0.43 3.10 -16.60
N ILE A 378 1.57 3.68 -16.20
CA ILE A 378 2.58 3.02 -15.38
C ILE A 378 1.99 2.56 -14.04
N LEU A 379 1.30 3.45 -13.33
CA LEU A 379 0.69 3.10 -12.05
C LEU A 379 -0.48 2.12 -12.19
N LYS A 380 -1.23 2.21 -13.30
CA LYS A 380 -2.39 1.35 -13.54
C LYS A 380 -1.98 -0.08 -13.90
N PHE A 381 -0.99 -0.24 -14.77
CA PHE A 381 -0.71 -1.52 -15.43
C PHE A 381 0.60 -2.17 -14.99
N ASN A 382 1.62 -1.38 -14.66
CA ASN A 382 2.97 -1.89 -14.52
C ASN A 382 3.37 -2.14 -13.07
N LEU A 383 3.24 -1.13 -12.22
CA LEU A 383 3.83 -1.14 -10.87
C LEU A 383 2.86 -1.71 -9.84
N HIS A 384 3.33 -2.73 -9.12
CA HIS A 384 2.61 -3.36 -8.02
C HIS A 384 3.54 -3.49 -6.81
N GLY A 385 3.02 -3.25 -5.62
CA GLY A 385 3.78 -3.28 -4.38
C GLY A 385 3.00 -3.94 -3.26
N ILE A 386 3.68 -4.75 -2.47
CA ILE A 386 3.15 -5.35 -1.24
C ILE A 386 4.07 -4.93 -0.10
N ASP A 387 3.52 -4.56 1.04
CA ASP A 387 4.27 -4.46 2.30
C ASP A 387 3.38 -4.92 3.45
N ILE A 388 3.96 -5.39 4.55
CA ILE A 388 3.20 -5.77 5.75
C ILE A 388 2.87 -4.57 6.65
N ASP A 389 3.53 -3.43 6.44
CA ASP A 389 3.29 -2.19 7.18
C ASP A 389 2.43 -1.22 6.37
N LEU A 390 1.21 -0.96 6.83
CA LEU A 390 0.29 0.00 6.21
C LEU A 390 0.97 1.35 5.96
N ARG A 391 1.80 1.79 6.90
CA ARG A 391 2.51 3.07 6.82
C ARG A 391 3.54 3.10 5.70
N ALA A 392 4.21 1.98 5.46
CA ALA A 392 5.12 1.85 4.33
C ALA A 392 4.36 1.99 3.00
N THR A 393 3.22 1.30 2.88
CA THR A 393 2.38 1.37 1.67
C THR A 393 1.83 2.77 1.40
N GLN A 394 1.44 3.51 2.45
CA GLN A 394 1.04 4.92 2.35
C GLN A 394 2.18 5.80 1.82
N VAL A 395 3.39 5.60 2.34
CA VAL A 395 4.59 6.34 1.93
C VAL A 395 4.97 6.02 0.48
N ALA A 396 4.94 4.75 0.08
CA ALA A 396 5.20 4.34 -1.30
C ALA A 396 4.16 4.90 -2.29
N ALA A 397 2.87 4.87 -1.92
CA ALA A 397 1.80 5.46 -2.73
C ALA A 397 1.99 6.97 -2.93
N LEU A 398 2.31 7.71 -1.86
CA LEU A 398 2.63 9.13 -1.94
C LEU A 398 3.88 9.39 -2.81
N ALA A 399 4.95 8.61 -2.64
CA ALA A 399 6.18 8.78 -3.41
C ALA A 399 5.95 8.55 -4.91
N LEU A 400 5.18 7.53 -5.28
CA LEU A 400 4.79 7.24 -6.67
C LEU A 400 3.90 8.34 -7.26
N TRP A 401 2.95 8.85 -6.47
CA TRP A 401 2.13 9.98 -6.91
C TRP A 401 2.99 11.23 -7.14
N LEU A 402 3.90 11.57 -6.22
CA LEU A 402 4.85 12.68 -6.38
C LEU A 402 5.73 12.49 -7.62
N ARG A 403 6.11 11.25 -7.94
CA ARG A 403 6.86 10.92 -9.15
C ARG A 403 6.05 11.17 -10.43
N CYS A 404 4.76 10.84 -10.42
CA CYS A 404 3.86 11.19 -11.54
C CYS A 404 3.73 12.70 -11.71
N GLN A 405 3.55 13.42 -10.60
CA GLN A 405 3.44 14.88 -10.66
C GLN A 405 4.71 15.54 -11.21
N ARG A 406 5.88 15.03 -10.85
CA ARG A 406 7.15 15.46 -11.42
C ARG A 406 7.21 15.21 -12.93
N ALA A 407 6.82 14.02 -13.40
CA ALA A 407 6.77 13.73 -14.84
C ALA A 407 5.85 14.72 -15.59
N TYR A 408 4.68 15.03 -15.04
CA TYR A 408 3.79 16.04 -15.61
C TYR A 408 4.39 17.46 -15.62
N GLN A 409 5.15 17.83 -14.58
CA GLN A 409 5.87 19.11 -14.55
C GLN A 409 6.96 19.19 -15.61
N GLU A 410 7.72 18.10 -15.82
CA GLU A 410 8.75 18.01 -16.85
C GLU A 410 8.15 18.11 -18.27
N LEU A 411 6.89 17.69 -18.45
CA LEU A 411 6.09 17.92 -19.66
C LEU A 411 5.49 19.34 -19.77
N GLY A 412 5.70 20.21 -18.78
CA GLY A 412 5.15 21.57 -18.75
C GLY A 412 3.66 21.66 -18.41
N LEU A 413 3.05 20.59 -17.90
CA LEU A 413 1.63 20.58 -17.53
C LEU A 413 1.39 21.33 -16.21
N LYS A 414 0.47 22.29 -16.26
CA LYS A 414 -0.03 23.00 -15.07
C LYS A 414 -1.01 22.11 -14.32
N ASN A 415 -1.16 22.31 -13.01
CA ASN A 415 -2.02 21.51 -12.14
C ASN A 415 -3.42 21.17 -12.71
N PRO A 416 -4.23 22.12 -13.23
CA PRO A 416 -5.56 21.79 -13.76
C PRO A 416 -5.54 20.90 -15.01
N ASP A 417 -4.42 20.84 -15.72
CA ASP A 417 -4.25 20.05 -16.94
C ASP A 417 -3.69 18.65 -16.65
N ARG A 418 -3.28 18.36 -15.40
CA ARG A 418 -2.70 17.07 -15.06
C ARG A 418 -3.79 16.00 -14.98
N PRO A 419 -3.61 14.84 -15.64
CA PRO A 419 -4.52 13.72 -15.45
C PRO A 419 -4.53 13.28 -13.98
N LYS A 420 -5.72 13.08 -13.42
CA LYS A 420 -5.89 12.52 -12.08
C LYS A 420 -5.35 11.08 -12.03
N ILE A 421 -4.60 10.77 -10.98
CA ILE A 421 -4.17 9.40 -10.69
C ILE A 421 -5.26 8.73 -9.87
N ALA A 422 -6.00 7.81 -10.50
CA ALA A 422 -7.16 7.16 -9.88
C ALA A 422 -6.83 5.88 -9.10
N ARG A 423 -5.66 5.27 -9.34
CA ARG A 423 -5.30 3.97 -8.74
C ARG A 423 -3.79 3.80 -8.64
N SER A 424 -3.35 3.27 -7.50
CA SER A 424 -2.03 2.67 -7.31
C SER A 424 -2.21 1.20 -6.89
N ASN A 425 -1.42 0.28 -7.42
CA ASN A 425 -1.48 -1.13 -7.01
C ASN A 425 -0.50 -1.42 -5.84
N ILE A 426 -0.50 -0.55 -4.83
CA ILE A 426 0.29 -0.71 -3.60
C ILE A 426 -0.66 -1.16 -2.49
N VAL A 427 -0.37 -2.30 -1.87
CA VAL A 427 -1.30 -2.96 -0.94
C VAL A 427 -0.58 -3.38 0.33
N CYS A 428 -1.25 -3.19 1.46
CA CYS A 428 -0.81 -3.73 2.73
C CYS A 428 -1.25 -5.20 2.84
N ALA A 429 -0.31 -6.11 3.09
CA ALA A 429 -0.59 -7.48 3.48
C ALA A 429 -1.07 -7.49 4.94
N GLU A 430 -2.31 -7.05 5.14
CA GLU A 430 -2.95 -6.97 6.44
C GLU A 430 -3.67 -8.29 6.75
N PRO A 431 -3.61 -8.79 8.00
CA PRO A 431 -4.45 -9.91 8.38
C PRO A 431 -5.91 -9.53 8.22
N MET A 432 -6.75 -10.53 7.96
CA MET A 432 -8.18 -10.27 7.88
C MET A 432 -8.71 -9.81 9.25
N PRO A 433 -9.73 -8.93 9.26
CA PRO A 433 -10.20 -8.29 10.48
C PRO A 433 -10.66 -9.29 11.54
N GLY A 434 -10.35 -9.00 12.80
CA GLY A 434 -10.54 -9.90 13.95
C GLY A 434 -11.98 -9.99 14.47
N GLU A 435 -12.91 -9.18 13.97
CA GLU A 435 -14.30 -9.13 14.41
C GLU A 435 -15.12 -10.33 13.89
N ALA A 436 -14.93 -11.50 14.52
CA ALA A 436 -15.56 -12.76 14.13
C ALA A 436 -17.10 -12.69 13.95
N GLU A 437 -17.80 -11.86 14.72
CA GLU A 437 -19.26 -11.69 14.57
C GLU A 437 -19.64 -10.96 13.26
N LEU A 438 -18.86 -9.96 12.84
CA LEU A 438 -19.09 -9.27 11.56
C LEU A 438 -18.80 -10.19 10.37
N LEU A 439 -17.77 -11.05 10.49
CA LEU A 439 -17.48 -12.09 9.52
C LEU A 439 -18.64 -13.09 9.40
N LYS A 440 -19.15 -13.61 10.52
CA LYS A 440 -20.29 -14.54 10.52
C LYS A 440 -21.53 -13.92 9.87
N ASP A 441 -21.87 -12.68 10.27
CA ASP A 441 -22.99 -11.94 9.69
C ASP A 441 -22.85 -11.84 8.17
N PHE A 442 -21.63 -11.51 7.70
CA PHE A 442 -21.34 -11.44 6.27
C PHE A 442 -21.44 -12.80 5.57
N ALA A 443 -20.77 -13.83 6.10
CA ALA A 443 -20.72 -15.18 5.50
C ALA A 443 -22.13 -15.78 5.33
N VAL A 444 -23.03 -15.55 6.29
CA VAL A 444 -24.43 -16.01 6.23
C VAL A 444 -25.23 -15.37 5.08
N THR A 445 -24.87 -14.15 4.66
CA THR A 445 -25.53 -13.47 3.54
C THR A 445 -25.19 -14.09 2.18
N LEU A 446 -24.08 -14.84 2.08
CA LEU A 446 -23.61 -15.39 0.82
C LEU A 446 -24.40 -16.65 0.42
N LYS A 447 -24.77 -16.71 -0.86
CA LYS A 447 -25.49 -17.82 -1.47
C LYS A 447 -24.78 -18.28 -2.73
N PRO A 448 -24.59 -19.59 -2.95
CA PRO A 448 -24.95 -20.72 -2.07
C PRO A 448 -24.12 -20.75 -0.77
N LYS A 449 -24.61 -21.47 0.27
CA LYS A 449 -24.00 -21.45 1.62
C LYS A 449 -22.51 -21.81 1.64
N VAL A 450 -22.08 -22.71 0.74
CA VAL A 450 -20.67 -23.07 0.59
C VAL A 450 -19.77 -21.87 0.31
N LEU A 451 -20.26 -20.80 -0.35
CA LEU A 451 -19.46 -19.58 -0.56
C LEU A 451 -19.14 -18.89 0.77
N GLY A 452 -20.09 -18.81 1.70
CA GLY A 452 -19.85 -18.28 3.03
C GLY A 452 -18.79 -19.08 3.80
N GLN A 453 -18.86 -20.40 3.71
CA GLN A 453 -17.88 -21.29 4.36
C GLN A 453 -16.49 -21.22 3.71
N LEU A 454 -16.42 -21.05 2.39
CA LEU A 454 -15.16 -20.83 1.70
C LEU A 454 -14.55 -19.48 2.11
N VAL A 455 -15.35 -18.42 2.22
CA VAL A 455 -14.92 -17.13 2.76
C VAL A 455 -14.35 -17.27 4.17
N GLU A 456 -15.02 -17.99 5.06
CA GLU A 456 -14.53 -18.24 6.43
C GLU A 456 -13.14 -18.92 6.43
N VAL A 457 -12.91 -19.88 5.54
CA VAL A 457 -11.60 -20.53 5.37
C VAL A 457 -10.54 -19.53 4.88
N VAL A 458 -10.88 -18.66 3.92
CA VAL A 458 -9.95 -17.62 3.44
C VAL A 458 -9.58 -16.66 4.58
N PHE A 459 -10.56 -16.22 5.37
CA PHE A 459 -10.32 -15.36 6.54
C PHE A 459 -9.40 -16.02 7.56
N GLU A 460 -9.61 -17.30 7.86
CA GLU A 460 -8.75 -18.06 8.77
C GLU A 460 -7.29 -18.10 8.25
N LYS A 461 -7.10 -18.43 6.98
CA LYS A 461 -5.77 -18.53 6.37
C LYS A 461 -5.05 -17.19 6.27
N MET A 462 -5.80 -16.12 6.06
CA MET A 462 -5.27 -14.76 5.98
C MET A 462 -4.81 -14.17 7.33
N GLN A 463 -5.07 -14.82 8.47
CA GLN A 463 -4.57 -14.35 9.77
C GLN A 463 -3.05 -14.18 9.80
N LEU A 464 -2.32 -14.96 8.99
CA LEU A 464 -0.86 -14.89 8.88
C LEU A 464 -0.35 -13.86 7.86
N ALA A 465 -1.23 -13.16 7.13
CA ALA A 465 -0.82 -12.24 6.07
C ALA A 465 0.09 -11.11 6.59
N GLY A 466 -0.22 -10.58 7.78
CA GLY A 466 0.60 -9.55 8.45
C GLY A 466 1.99 -9.97 8.88
N GLU A 467 2.30 -11.27 8.86
CA GLU A 467 3.61 -11.82 9.23
C GLU A 467 4.33 -12.42 8.02
N ALA A 468 3.60 -13.16 7.18
CA ALA A 468 4.15 -13.84 6.03
C ALA A 468 4.23 -12.95 4.77
N GLY A 469 3.42 -11.89 4.68
CA GLY A 469 3.28 -11.10 3.46
C GLY A 469 2.99 -11.99 2.25
N SER A 470 3.63 -11.73 1.12
CA SER A 470 3.49 -12.52 -0.11
C SER A 470 4.03 -13.97 -0.03
N LEU A 471 4.64 -14.37 1.09
CA LEU A 471 4.98 -15.78 1.33
C LEU A 471 3.74 -16.61 1.66
N LEU A 472 2.66 -15.97 2.12
CA LEU A 472 1.35 -16.60 2.21
C LEU A 472 0.83 -16.87 0.80
N LYS A 473 0.88 -18.13 0.37
CA LYS A 473 0.32 -18.60 -0.91
C LYS A 473 -1.20 -18.71 -0.86
N ILE A 474 -1.85 -17.58 -0.56
CA ILE A 474 -3.30 -17.52 -0.36
C ILE A 474 -4.06 -17.95 -1.63
N GLU A 475 -3.49 -17.70 -2.80
CA GLU A 475 -4.01 -18.17 -4.09
C GLU A 475 -4.06 -19.70 -4.18
N GLU A 476 -3.11 -20.40 -3.57
CA GLU A 476 -3.08 -21.86 -3.51
C GLU A 476 -4.07 -22.37 -2.44
N GLU A 477 -4.14 -21.70 -1.28
CA GLU A 477 -5.08 -22.04 -0.21
C GLU A 477 -6.55 -21.91 -0.64
N ILE A 478 -6.89 -20.85 -1.40
CA ILE A 478 -8.23 -20.68 -1.98
C ILE A 478 -8.53 -21.83 -2.95
N LYS A 479 -7.60 -22.12 -3.85
CA LYS A 479 -7.75 -23.18 -4.85
C LYS A 479 -7.94 -24.56 -4.18
N ASP A 480 -7.17 -24.85 -3.14
CA ASP A 480 -7.26 -26.09 -2.38
C ASP A 480 -8.59 -26.19 -1.61
N ALA A 481 -9.08 -25.09 -1.03
CA ALA A 481 -10.38 -25.04 -0.37
C ALA A 481 -11.53 -25.31 -1.36
N VAL A 482 -11.50 -24.67 -2.53
CA VAL A 482 -12.46 -24.89 -3.62
C VAL A 482 -12.39 -26.34 -4.13
N ALA A 483 -11.18 -26.89 -4.32
CA ALA A 483 -11.00 -28.27 -4.75
C ALA A 483 -11.51 -29.29 -3.72
N ALA A 484 -11.29 -29.04 -2.42
CA ALA A 484 -11.81 -29.88 -1.34
C ALA A 484 -13.34 -29.86 -1.30
N ALA A 485 -13.96 -28.68 -1.44
CA ALA A 485 -15.40 -28.54 -1.51
C ALA A 485 -15.99 -29.22 -2.78
N LYS A 486 -15.32 -29.09 -3.93
CA LYS A 486 -15.69 -29.79 -5.18
C LYS A 486 -15.63 -31.31 -5.03
N LYS A 487 -14.56 -31.82 -4.40
CA LYS A 487 -14.42 -33.26 -4.14
C LYS A 487 -15.56 -33.78 -3.25
N GLN A 488 -15.87 -33.05 -2.18
CA GLN A 488 -16.97 -33.40 -1.28
C GLN A 488 -18.33 -33.39 -1.99
N TRP A 489 -18.55 -32.45 -2.92
CA TRP A 489 -19.74 -32.43 -3.78
C TRP A 489 -19.80 -33.61 -4.74
N ALA A 490 -18.68 -34.00 -5.34
CA ALA A 490 -18.61 -35.15 -6.24
C ALA A 490 -18.87 -36.48 -5.50
N GLU A 491 -18.44 -36.60 -4.24
CA GLU A 491 -18.63 -37.77 -3.38
C GLU A 491 -19.99 -37.77 -2.66
N SER A 492 -20.69 -36.64 -2.63
CA SER A 492 -22.03 -36.54 -2.04
C SER A 492 -23.03 -37.35 -2.88
N PRO A 493 -23.98 -38.10 -2.28
CA PRO A 493 -24.98 -38.83 -3.03
C PRO A 493 -25.80 -37.84 -3.88
N LYS A 494 -25.57 -37.85 -5.20
CA LYS A 494 -26.39 -37.12 -6.16
C LYS A 494 -27.75 -37.82 -6.16
N GLY A 495 -28.73 -37.20 -5.52
CA GLY A 495 -30.02 -37.85 -5.27
C GLY A 495 -30.71 -38.29 -6.56
N GLU A 496 -30.68 -39.58 -6.84
CA GLU A 496 -31.52 -40.34 -7.78
C GLU A 496 -31.49 -41.78 -7.25
N GLN A 497 -32.57 -42.49 -6.90
CA GLN A 497 -33.90 -42.64 -7.47
C GLN A 497 -34.89 -43.02 -6.34
N LEU A 498 -36.20 -42.89 -6.63
CA LEU A 498 -37.30 -43.43 -5.84
C LEU A 498 -36.95 -44.81 -5.25
N LEU A 499 -36.81 -44.87 -3.92
CA LEU A 499 -36.77 -46.14 -3.20
C LEU A 499 -38.13 -46.82 -3.39
N LEU A 500 -38.10 -48.02 -3.95
CA LEU A 500 -39.18 -49.02 -3.82
C LEU A 500 -39.63 -49.07 -2.34
N PRO A 501 -40.94 -49.16 -2.04
CA PRO A 501 -41.40 -49.21 -0.66
C PRO A 501 -40.86 -50.48 0.01
N GLY A 502 -39.95 -50.34 0.98
CA GLY A 502 -39.60 -51.43 1.89
C GLY A 502 -38.10 -51.69 2.17
N LEU A 503 -37.17 -50.95 1.57
CA LEU A 503 -35.74 -51.10 1.91
C LEU A 503 -35.17 -49.74 2.32
N VAL A 504 -35.02 -49.53 3.63
CA VAL A 504 -34.24 -48.42 4.21
C VAL A 504 -32.83 -48.96 4.44
N PRO A 505 -31.82 -48.61 3.63
CA PRO A 505 -30.44 -48.85 4.02
C PRO A 505 -30.14 -47.98 5.24
N PRO A 506 -29.28 -48.42 6.18
CA PRO A 506 -28.89 -47.59 7.30
C PRO A 506 -28.27 -46.29 6.76
N LEU A 507 -28.77 -45.15 7.23
CA LEU A 507 -28.19 -43.85 6.93
C LEU A 507 -26.67 -43.94 7.22
N PRO A 508 -25.78 -43.62 6.26
CA PRO A 508 -24.38 -43.49 6.58
C PRO A 508 -24.25 -42.50 7.73
N LYS A 509 -23.42 -42.84 8.73
CA LYS A 509 -23.05 -41.92 9.83
C LYS A 509 -22.81 -40.56 9.19
N GLN A 510 -23.49 -39.53 9.68
CA GLN A 510 -23.21 -38.14 9.29
C GLN A 510 -21.70 -37.92 9.45
N GLN A 511 -20.94 -38.03 8.37
CA GLN A 511 -19.70 -37.28 8.29
C GLN A 511 -20.17 -35.84 8.41
N GLU A 512 -19.68 -35.13 9.42
CA GLU A 512 -19.82 -33.68 9.47
C GLU A 512 -19.17 -33.16 8.18
N LEU A 513 -19.99 -32.94 7.17
CA LEU A 513 -19.56 -32.39 5.89
C LEU A 513 -19.02 -31.00 6.20
N ARG A 514 -17.73 -30.78 5.94
CA ARG A 514 -17.07 -29.49 6.17
C ARG A 514 -17.76 -28.37 5.37
N PHE A 515 -18.27 -28.69 4.19
CA PHE A 515 -18.97 -27.77 3.30
C PHE A 515 -20.43 -28.16 3.05
N ASP A 516 -21.35 -27.19 3.05
CA ASP A 516 -22.76 -27.38 2.68
C ASP A 516 -22.93 -27.19 1.17
N VAL A 517 -22.73 -28.27 0.43
CA VAL A 517 -22.74 -28.31 -1.04
C VAL A 517 -24.10 -28.71 -1.62
N ARG A 518 -25.15 -28.82 -0.79
CA ARG A 518 -26.47 -29.32 -1.19
C ARG A 518 -27.16 -28.47 -2.25
N ASP A 519 -26.88 -27.17 -2.25
CA ASP A 519 -27.46 -26.19 -3.17
C ASP A 519 -26.71 -26.12 -4.51
N ILE A 520 -25.65 -26.91 -4.71
CA ILE A 520 -24.85 -26.90 -5.94
C ILE A 520 -25.36 -27.95 -6.92
N THR A 521 -25.87 -27.50 -8.07
CA THR A 521 -26.45 -28.35 -9.11
C THR A 521 -25.59 -28.50 -10.37
N ASP A 522 -24.57 -27.65 -10.54
CA ASP A 522 -23.76 -27.57 -11.76
C ASP A 522 -22.27 -27.55 -11.42
N GLU A 523 -21.46 -28.23 -12.24
CA GLU A 523 -20.01 -28.24 -12.13
C GLU A 523 -19.39 -26.88 -12.47
N ARG A 524 -20.04 -26.08 -13.32
CA ARG A 524 -19.61 -24.70 -13.66
C ARG A 524 -19.48 -23.80 -12.45
N PHE A 525 -20.24 -24.06 -11.38
CA PHE A 525 -20.10 -23.32 -10.13
C PHE A 525 -18.65 -23.34 -9.63
N TRP A 526 -17.95 -24.47 -9.74
CA TRP A 526 -16.59 -24.63 -9.25
C TRP A 526 -15.53 -23.94 -10.12
N GLU A 527 -15.84 -23.70 -11.40
CA GLU A 527 -14.99 -22.92 -12.29
C GLU A 527 -15.04 -21.43 -11.95
N GLU A 528 -16.20 -20.95 -11.49
CA GLU A 528 -16.44 -19.54 -11.11
C GLU A 528 -16.36 -19.30 -9.58
N ALA A 529 -16.15 -20.35 -8.77
CA ALA A 529 -16.28 -20.25 -7.31
C ALA A 529 -15.28 -19.25 -6.71
N GLU A 530 -14.04 -19.27 -7.20
CA GLU A 530 -13.02 -18.29 -6.80
C GLU A 530 -13.49 -16.88 -7.12
N ASP A 531 -13.87 -16.60 -8.36
CA ASP A 531 -14.28 -15.26 -8.79
C ASP A 531 -15.57 -14.80 -8.08
N ARG A 532 -16.48 -15.71 -7.71
CA ARG A 532 -17.68 -15.40 -6.92
C ARG A 532 -17.39 -15.09 -5.45
N ILE A 533 -16.49 -15.84 -4.81
CA ILE A 533 -15.97 -15.49 -3.47
C ILE A 533 -15.39 -14.07 -3.52
N LEU A 534 -14.66 -13.83 -4.60
CA LEU A 534 -14.00 -12.58 -4.83
C LEU A 534 -15.01 -11.41 -4.98
N ASP A 535 -15.95 -11.52 -5.91
CA ASP A 535 -16.97 -10.49 -6.13
C ASP A 535 -17.82 -10.23 -4.87
N ALA A 536 -18.14 -11.27 -4.09
CA ALA A 536 -18.91 -11.14 -2.86
C ALA A 536 -18.22 -10.28 -1.81
N LEU A 537 -16.90 -10.46 -1.66
CA LEU A 537 -16.06 -9.70 -0.73
C LEU A 537 -15.87 -8.25 -1.21
N GLN A 538 -15.67 -8.05 -2.52
CA GLN A 538 -15.59 -6.69 -3.08
C GLN A 538 -16.90 -5.90 -2.87
N GLN A 539 -18.05 -6.52 -3.15
CA GLN A 539 -19.36 -5.89 -2.93
C GLN A 539 -19.62 -5.55 -1.46
N TYR A 540 -19.10 -6.35 -0.54
CA TYR A 540 -19.19 -6.07 0.88
C TYR A 540 -18.40 -4.82 1.26
N ALA A 541 -17.15 -4.71 0.80
CA ALA A 541 -16.32 -3.53 1.01
C ALA A 541 -17.00 -2.24 0.50
N GLU A 542 -17.56 -2.28 -0.72
CA GLU A 542 -18.26 -1.15 -1.33
C GLU A 542 -19.53 -0.74 -0.56
N ARG A 543 -20.31 -1.71 -0.04
CA ARG A 543 -21.54 -1.43 0.72
C ARG A 543 -21.26 -0.86 2.11
N ALA A 544 -20.18 -1.27 2.75
CA ALA A 544 -19.83 -0.86 4.09
C ALA A 544 -19.23 0.56 4.18
N GLN A 545 -18.63 1.08 3.10
CA GLN A 545 -18.26 2.50 3.00
C GLN A 545 -19.47 3.45 3.19
N ASN A 546 -20.69 2.97 2.89
CA ASN A 546 -21.95 3.72 3.08
C ASN A 546 -22.60 3.52 4.47
N GLY A 547 -21.97 2.77 5.37
CA GLY A 547 -22.48 2.48 6.71
C GLY A 547 -22.22 3.59 7.73
N ARG A 548 -23.16 3.80 8.67
CA ARG A 548 -23.05 4.78 9.77
C ARG A 548 -22.18 4.32 10.96
N ASN A 549 -21.74 3.06 11.00
CA ASN A 549 -20.98 2.51 12.13
C ASN A 549 -19.49 2.38 11.76
N PHE A 550 -18.62 3.08 12.50
CA PHE A 550 -17.18 3.17 12.21
C PHE A 550 -16.47 1.81 12.32
N ARG A 551 -16.82 0.99 13.30
CA ARG A 551 -16.29 -0.39 13.41
C ARG A 551 -16.58 -1.26 12.18
N ARG A 552 -17.77 -1.13 11.57
CA ARG A 552 -18.09 -1.83 10.30
C ARG A 552 -17.27 -1.32 9.13
N ARG A 553 -16.89 -0.04 9.15
CA ARG A 553 -16.03 0.57 8.14
C ARG A 553 -14.60 0.04 8.24
N LEU A 554 -14.02 -0.01 9.44
CA LEU A 554 -12.71 -0.61 9.68
C LEU A 554 -12.66 -2.05 9.16
N PHE A 555 -13.61 -2.88 9.59
CA PHE A 555 -13.75 -4.26 9.09
C PHE A 555 -13.82 -4.35 7.54
N ALA A 556 -14.52 -3.41 6.91
CA ALA A 556 -14.62 -3.39 5.45
C ALA A 556 -13.35 -2.89 4.75
N GLU A 557 -12.64 -1.95 5.34
CA GLU A 557 -11.35 -1.46 4.84
C GLU A 557 -10.29 -2.56 4.91
N ASP A 558 -10.21 -3.29 6.02
CA ASP A 558 -9.27 -4.40 6.17
C ASP A 558 -9.60 -5.54 5.22
N ALA A 559 -10.89 -5.86 5.06
CA ALA A 559 -11.35 -6.82 4.07
C ALA A 559 -10.95 -6.38 2.65
N ALA A 560 -11.14 -5.11 2.28
CA ALA A 560 -10.74 -4.58 0.98
C ALA A 560 -9.23 -4.66 0.74
N ARG A 561 -8.41 -4.40 1.77
CA ARG A 561 -6.95 -4.50 1.71
C ARG A 561 -6.48 -5.94 1.56
N GLY A 562 -6.97 -6.85 2.42
CA GLY A 562 -6.68 -8.28 2.31
C GLY A 562 -7.07 -8.84 0.95
N PHE A 563 -8.10 -8.29 0.34
CA PHE A 563 -8.55 -8.64 -0.99
C PHE A 563 -7.65 -8.14 -2.11
N ALA A 564 -7.28 -6.86 -2.06
CA ALA A 564 -6.33 -6.30 -3.01
C ALA A 564 -5.00 -7.07 -2.95
N PHE A 565 -4.64 -7.61 -1.78
CA PHE A 565 -3.46 -8.45 -1.60
C PHE A 565 -3.63 -9.80 -2.32
N ILE A 566 -4.78 -10.46 -2.19
CA ILE A 566 -5.11 -11.69 -2.92
C ILE A 566 -5.05 -11.46 -4.45
N ASP A 567 -5.62 -10.36 -4.95
CA ASP A 567 -5.58 -10.01 -6.39
C ASP A 567 -4.14 -9.85 -6.90
N LEU A 568 -3.25 -9.26 -6.09
CA LEU A 568 -1.84 -9.17 -6.42
C LEU A 568 -1.15 -10.55 -6.44
N CYS A 569 -1.43 -11.43 -5.50
CA CYS A 569 -0.82 -12.77 -5.43
C CYS A 569 -1.24 -13.69 -6.60
N ARG A 570 -2.44 -13.52 -7.15
CA ARG A 570 -2.92 -14.31 -8.32
C ARG A 570 -2.25 -13.92 -9.64
N LYS A 571 -1.68 -12.72 -9.74
CA LYS A 571 -1.10 -12.21 -11.00
C LYS A 571 0.24 -12.88 -11.31
N ARG A 572 0.53 -13.00 -12.61
CA ARG A 572 1.88 -13.32 -13.11
C ARG A 572 2.63 -12.02 -13.39
N TYR A 573 3.89 -12.00 -13.00
CA TYR A 573 4.79 -10.85 -13.12
C TYR A 573 5.98 -11.20 -13.99
N ASP A 574 6.40 -10.25 -14.82
CA ASP A 574 7.61 -10.35 -15.65
C ASP A 574 8.86 -10.01 -14.83
N VAL A 575 8.69 -9.16 -13.81
CA VAL A 575 9.76 -8.68 -12.94
C VAL A 575 9.30 -8.78 -11.49
N VAL A 576 10.15 -9.35 -10.65
CA VAL A 576 10.02 -9.32 -9.19
C VAL A 576 11.31 -8.75 -8.61
N LEU A 577 11.21 -7.66 -7.83
CA LEU A 577 12.35 -6.95 -7.23
C LEU A 577 12.13 -6.81 -5.73
N MET A 578 13.14 -7.11 -4.91
CA MET A 578 13.10 -6.99 -3.45
C MET A 578 14.51 -6.67 -2.92
#